data_AF-A0A932YF27-F1
#
_entry.id   AF-A0A932YF27-F1
#
_cell.length_a   1.000
_cell.length_b   1.000
_cell.length_c   1.000
_cell.angle_alpha   90.00
_cell.angle_beta   90.00
_cell.angle_gamma   90.00
#
_symmetry.space_group_name_H-M   'P 1'
#
loop_
_entity.id
_entity.type
_entity.pdbx_description
1 polymer ?
#
loop_
_entity_poly.entity_id
_entity_poly.type
_entity_poly.pdbx_seq_one_letter_code
_entity_poly.pdbx_strand_id
1 'polypeptide(L)' 'QENIEDIRIGSVAAKLYHTQSASDGAAIDSLIFRHPGTKLDVFLAGTGEVFQKLLKTLTIL' A
#
# COMPACT_ATOMS: atom_id res chain seq x y z
N GLN A 1 12.59 4.03 9.16
CA GLN A 1 12.67 5.14 8.19
C GLN A 1 11.44 5.03 7.31
N GLU A 2 10.59 6.05 7.29
CA GLU A 2 9.36 6.04 6.50
C GLU A 2 9.70 6.46 5.07
N ASN A 3 9.42 5.60 4.09
CA ASN A 3 9.54 5.90 2.66
C ASN A 3 8.15 5.91 2.05
N ILE A 4 7.82 6.95 1.28
CA ILE A 4 6.50 7.11 0.67
C ILE A 4 6.68 7.16 -0.84
N GLU A 5 5.98 6.28 -1.54
CA GLU A 5 5.98 6.19 -2.99
C GLU A 5 4.62 6.61 -3.54
N ASP A 6 4.65 7.48 -4.55
CA ASP A 6 3.46 7.80 -5.36
C ASP A 6 3.31 6.73 -6.45
N ILE A 7 2.22 5.96 -6.37
CA ILE A 7 1.94 4.87 -7.28
C ILE A 7 0.54 5.03 -7.92
N ARG A 8 0.25 4.16 -8.88
CA ARG A 8 -1.07 4.06 -9.50
C ARG A 8 -1.66 2.67 -9.33
N ILE A 9 -2.97 2.61 -9.08
CA ILE A 9 -3.80 1.41 -9.11
C ILE A 9 -4.84 1.66 -10.19
N GLY A 10 -4.66 1.12 -11.39
CA GLY A 10 -5.39 1.58 -12.56
C GLY A 10 -5.10 3.03 -12.86
N SER A 11 -6.17 3.79 -13.10
CA SER A 11 -6.11 5.24 -13.27
C SER A 11 -6.12 6.02 -11.95
N VAL A 12 -6.03 5.34 -10.80
CA VAL A 12 -6.20 5.96 -9.47
C VAL A 12 -4.85 6.28 -8.86
N ALA A 13 -4.67 7.53 -8.43
CA ALA A 13 -3.50 7.93 -7.64
C ALA A 13 -3.57 7.31 -6.24
N ALA A 14 -2.48 6.68 -5.83
CA ALA A 14 -2.36 5.99 -4.56
C ALA A 14 -0.99 6.30 -3.92
N LYS A 15 -0.91 6.15 -2.60
CA LYS A 15 0.35 6.27 -1.85
C LYS A 15 0.68 4.94 -1.20
N LEU A 16 1.90 4.48 -1.42
CA LEU A 16 2.47 3.30 -0.77
C LEU A 16 3.48 3.77 0.28
N TYR A 17 3.26 3.38 1.52
CA TYR A 17 4.09 3.71 2.66
C TYR A 17 4.85 2.48 3.08
N HIS A 18 6.17 2.62 3.18
CA HIS A 18 7.07 1.61 3.70
C HIS A 18 7.52 2.06 5.07
N THR A 19 7.18 1.28 6.09
CA THR A 19 7.58 1.54 7.47
C THR A 19 8.14 0.28 8.11
N GLN A 20 8.66 0.43 9.32
CA GLN A 20 9.11 -0.68 10.15
C GLN A 20 8.35 -0.64 11.46
N SER A 21 7.91 -1.82 11.89
CA SER A 21 7.29 -2.01 13.20
C SER A 21 8.21 -1.52 14.31
N ALA A 22 7.68 -0.73 15.23
CA ALA A 22 8.43 -0.21 16.35
C ALA A 22 8.78 -1.30 17.39
N SER A 23 8.06 -2.43 17.39
CA SER A 23 8.25 -3.49 18.38
C SER A 23 9.32 -4.51 17.97
N ASP A 24 9.41 -4.83 16.68
CA ASP A 24 10.26 -5.92 16.17
C ASP A 24 11.03 -5.58 14.89
N GLY A 25 10.90 -4.36 14.36
CA GLY A 25 11.59 -3.92 13.15
C GLY A 25 11.05 -4.56 11.85
N ALA A 26 9.96 -5.33 11.91
CA ALA A 26 9.38 -5.97 10.75
C ALA A 26 8.95 -4.92 9.71
N ALA A 27 9.28 -5.15 8.45
CA ALA A 27 8.84 -4.29 7.35
C ALA A 27 7.31 -4.36 7.20
N ILE A 28 6.66 -3.21 7.24
CA ILE A 28 5.23 -3.03 7.04
C ILE A 28 5.05 -2.14 5.82
N ASP A 29 4.25 -2.62 4.88
CA ASP A 29 3.81 -1.82 3.76
C ASP A 29 2.35 -1.43 3.96
N SER A 30 1.99 -0.22 3.58
CA SER A 30 0.60 0.20 3.59
C SER A 30 0.21 1.05 2.40
N LEU A 31 -0.95 0.75 1.83
CA LEU A 31 -1.48 1.35 0.63
C LEU A 31 -2.74 2.13 0.96
N ILE A 32 -2.73 3.42 0.64
CA ILE A 32 -3.86 4.33 0.85
C ILE A 32 -4.28 4.92 -0.49
N PHE A 33 -5.57 4.80 -0.82
CA PHE A 33 -6.16 5.45 -1.98
C PHE A 33 -7.67 5.66 -1.81
N ARG A 34 -8.25 6.53 -2.63
CA ARG A 34 -9.70 6.72 -2.69
C ARG A 34 -10.25 6.14 -3.98
N HIS A 35 -11.15 5.17 -3.87
CA HIS A 35 -11.75 4.53 -5.04
C HIS A 35 -12.61 5.56 -5.82
N PRO A 36 -12.41 5.72 -7.14
CA PRO A 36 -12.97 6.86 -7.88
C PRO A 36 -14.49 6.78 -8.07
N GLY A 37 -15.06 5.57 -8.16
CA GLY A 37 -16.50 5.37 -8.36
C GLY A 37 -17.31 5.44 -7.07
N THR A 38 -16.95 4.61 -6.10
CA THR A 38 -17.65 4.50 -4.81
C THR A 38 -17.28 5.57 -3.80
N LYS A 39 -16.17 6.30 -4.04
CA LYS A 39 -15.60 7.30 -3.13
C LYS A 39 -15.18 6.74 -1.76
N LEU A 40 -15.02 5.41 -1.66
CA LEU A 40 -14.51 4.75 -0.47
C LEU A 40 -13.01 5.03 -0.33
N ASP A 41 -12.60 5.40 0.88
CA ASP A 41 -11.19 5.46 1.25
C ASP A 41 -10.75 4.04 1.62
N VAL A 42 -9.74 3.53 0.92
CA VAL A 42 -9.22 2.17 1.05
C VAL A 42 -7.86 2.23 1.72
N PHE A 43 -7.70 1.42 2.77
CA PHE A 43 -6.45 1.21 3.47
C PHE A 43 -6.14 -0.28 3.53
N LEU A 44 -4.99 -0.67 2.97
CA LEU A 44 -4.48 -2.03 3.05
C LEU A 44 -3.10 -1.97 3.69
N ALA A 45 -2.90 -2.66 4.82
CA ALA A 45 -1.61 -2.72 5.49
C ALA A 45 -1.30 -4.15 5.90
N GLY A 46 -0.02 -4.51 5.83
CA GLY A 46 0.40 -5.86 6.13
C GLY A 46 1.91 -6.05 6.05
N THR A 47 2.33 -7.28 6.35
CA THR A 47 3.73 -7.69 6.37
C THR A 47 3.93 -8.96 5.55
N GLY A 48 5.19 -9.21 5.18
CA GLY A 48 5.61 -10.46 4.56
C GLY A 48 5.33 -10.58 3.07
N GLU A 49 5.86 -11.65 2.47
CA GLU A 49 5.90 -11.82 1.02
C GLU A 49 4.52 -11.94 0.36
N VAL A 50 3.55 -12.52 1.05
CA VAL A 50 2.18 -12.70 0.51
C VAL A 50 1.51 -11.34 0.35
N PHE A 51 1.64 -10.47 1.35
CA PHE A 51 1.10 -9.11 1.28
C PHE A 51 1.79 -8.30 0.18
N GLN A 52 3.11 -8.39 0.06
CA GLN A 52 3.84 -7.72 -1.03
C GLN A 52 3.45 -8.23 -2.42
N LYS A 53 3.22 -9.54 -2.58
CA LYS A 53 2.70 -10.11 -3.84
C LYS A 53 1.31 -9.55 -4.15
N LEU A 54 0.42 -9.47 -3.16
CA LEU A 54 -0.91 -8.88 -3.32
C LEU A 54 -0.83 -7.40 -3.72
N LEU A 55 0.01 -6.59 -3.06
CA LEU A 55 0.21 -5.19 -3.44
C LEU A 55 0.67 -5.04 -4.89
N LYS A 56 1.61 -5.88 -5.35
CA LYS A 56 2.07 -5.90 -6.74
C LYS A 56 0.95 -6.24 -7.73
N THR A 57 0.05 -7.16 -7.37
CA THR A 57 -1.10 -7.48 -8.25
C THR A 57 -2.08 -6.32 -8.38
N LEU A 58 -2.22 -5.48 -7.33
CA LEU A 58 -3.08 -4.31 -7.37
C LEU A 58 -2.47 -3.16 -8.19
N THR A 59 -1.14 -3.05 -8.23
CA THR A 59 -0.42 -2.01 -9.00
C THR A 59 -0.32 -2.29 -10.50
N ILE A 60 -0.60 -3.52 -10.95
CA ILE A 60 -0.49 -3.92 -12.37
C ILE A 60 -1.72 -3.55 -13.21
N LEU A 61 -2.81 -3.07 -12.60
CA LEU A 61 -4.00 -2.61 -13.32
C LEU A 61 -3.88 -1.16 -13.76
#